data_AF-A0A2V7RHI4-F1
#
_entry.id   AF-A0A2V7RHI4-F1
#
_cell.length_a   1.000
_cell.length_b   1.000
_cell.length_c   1.000
_cell.angle_alpha   90.00
_cell.angle_beta   90.00
_cell.angle_gamma   90.00
#
_symmetry.space_group_name_H-M   'P 1'
#
loop_
_entity.id
_entity.type
_entity.pdbx_description
1 polymer ?
#
loop_
_entity_poly.entity_id
_entity_poly.type
_entity_poly.pdbx_seq_one_letter_code
_entity_poly.pdbx_strand_id
1 'polypeptide(L)'
;MRSDVEQISTRSSADPTQTESPRIGPGDPRYGAVVDKRFNKRFSASPDYVRLVSSTAQVAAAVQEAVSEGRRLVVTSGGHCLEGFVSSPTVRV
;
A
#
# COMPACT_ATOMS: atom_id res chain seq x y z
N MET A 1 -17.63 -38.18 -19.22
CA MET A 1 -16.60 -37.50 -18.41
C MET A 1 -16.02 -36.36 -19.25
N ARG A 2 -16.67 -35.19 -19.26
CA ARG A 2 -16.13 -33.98 -19.89
C ARG A 2 -15.46 -33.17 -18.78
N SER A 3 -14.16 -32.99 -18.88
CA SER A 3 -13.35 -32.24 -17.92
C SER A 3 -13.04 -30.89 -18.54
N ASP A 4 -14.00 -29.97 -18.44
CA ASP A 4 -13.79 -28.55 -18.69
C ASP A 4 -13.18 -27.95 -17.43
N VAL A 5 -11.85 -28.01 -17.30
CA VAL A 5 -11.12 -27.24 -16.30
C VAL A 5 -11.06 -25.80 -16.81
N GLU A 6 -11.96 -25.00 -16.26
CA GLU A 6 -12.05 -23.56 -16.44
C GLU A 6 -10.68 -22.90 -16.20
N GLN A 7 -10.22 -22.17 -17.20
CA GLN A 7 -8.99 -21.40 -17.20
C GLN A 7 -8.97 -20.43 -16.01
N ILE A 8 -8.13 -20.71 -15.01
CA ILE A 8 -7.72 -19.70 -14.03
C ILE A 8 -6.90 -18.67 -14.80
N SER A 9 -7.59 -17.60 -15.22
CA SER A 9 -6.98 -16.40 -15.78
C SER A 9 -6.05 -15.81 -14.71
N THR A 10 -4.77 -16.13 -14.83
CA THR A 10 -3.70 -15.46 -14.11
C THR A 10 -3.83 -13.98 -14.44
N ARG A 11 -4.10 -13.14 -13.43
CA ARG A 11 -4.11 -11.69 -13.60
C ARG A 11 -2.80 -11.31 -14.27
N SER A 12 -2.90 -10.56 -15.38
CA SER A 12 -1.78 -9.97 -16.09
C SER A 12 -0.73 -9.49 -15.08
N SER A 13 0.48 -10.06 -15.16
CA SER A 13 1.63 -9.51 -14.44
C SER A 13 1.71 -8.03 -14.78
N ALA A 14 1.77 -7.19 -13.74
CA ALA A 14 1.84 -5.75 -13.90
C ALA A 14 2.95 -5.38 -14.88
N ASP A 15 2.67 -4.44 -15.78
CA ASP A 15 3.67 -3.90 -16.70
C ASP A 15 4.83 -3.34 -15.86
N PRO A 16 6.06 -3.87 -16.02
CA PRO A 16 7.21 -3.40 -15.24
C PRO A 16 7.59 -1.96 -15.55
N THR A 17 6.96 -1.33 -16.55
CA THR A 17 7.16 0.08 -16.89
C THR A 17 6.10 1.01 -16.28
N GLN A 18 4.98 0.48 -15.76
CA GLN A 18 3.95 1.30 -15.14
C GLN A 18 4.40 1.77 -13.75
N THR A 19 4.54 3.08 -13.59
CA THR A 19 5.05 3.74 -12.37
C THR A 19 3.95 4.38 -11.52
N GLU A 20 2.78 4.60 -12.09
CA GLU A 20 1.64 5.21 -11.40
C GLU A 20 0.93 4.23 -10.45
N SER A 21 0.55 4.70 -9.27
CA SER A 21 -0.22 3.93 -8.29
C SER A 21 -1.25 4.82 -7.58
N PRO A 22 -2.42 4.27 -7.17
CA PRO A 22 -3.41 5.04 -6.43
C PRO A 22 -2.84 5.73 -5.19
N ARG A 23 -3.06 7.04 -5.09
CA ARG A 23 -2.80 7.87 -3.90
C ARG A 23 -4.10 8.03 -3.13
N ILE A 24 -4.15 7.50 -1.91
CA ILE A 24 -5.35 7.52 -1.06
C ILE A 24 -5.07 8.47 0.10
N GLY A 25 -5.63 9.67 0.07
CA GLY A 25 -5.51 10.67 1.15
C GLY A 25 -6.79 10.78 1.99
N PRO A 26 -6.81 11.60 3.06
CA PRO A 26 -7.95 11.72 3.98
C PRO A 26 -9.30 12.06 3.35
N GLY A 27 -9.32 12.69 2.17
CA GLY A 27 -10.55 12.98 1.42
C GLY A 27 -11.09 11.80 0.59
N ASP A 28 -10.36 10.69 0.50
CA ASP A 28 -10.76 9.50 -0.23
C ASP A 28 -11.56 8.55 0.68
N PRO A 29 -12.75 8.05 0.27
CA PRO A 29 -13.56 7.13 1.07
C PRO A 29 -12.83 5.84 1.48
N ARG A 30 -11.77 5.45 0.75
CA ARG A 30 -10.97 4.25 1.04
C ARG A 30 -9.95 4.48 2.17
N TYR A 31 -9.68 5.73 2.54
CA TYR A 31 -8.59 6.09 3.45
C TYR A 31 -8.70 5.41 4.82
N GLY A 32 -9.89 5.47 5.43
CA GLY A 32 -10.13 4.79 6.72
C GLY A 32 -9.87 3.29 6.61
N ALA A 33 -10.37 2.64 5.56
CA ALA A 33 -10.17 1.21 5.35
C ALA A 33 -8.70 0.81 5.21
N VAL A 34 -7.86 1.63 4.55
CA VAL A 34 -6.43 1.30 4.38
C VAL A 34 -5.61 1.61 5.64
N VAL A 35 -5.88 2.72 6.33
CA VAL A 35 -5.17 3.08 7.59
C VAL A 35 -5.60 2.20 8.76
N ASP A 36 -6.87 1.76 8.77
CA ASP A 36 -7.41 0.88 9.80
C ASP A 36 -7.11 -0.60 9.58
N LYS A 37 -6.46 -0.96 8.45
CA LYS A 37 -5.96 -2.30 8.17
C LYS A 37 -4.69 -2.62 8.98
N ARG A 38 -4.82 -2.58 10.31
CA ARG A 38 -3.77 -2.88 11.29
C ARG A 38 -4.30 -3.84 12.35
N PHE A 39 -3.46 -4.79 12.76
CA PHE A 39 -3.80 -5.75 13.80
C PHE A 39 -3.78 -5.11 15.19
N ASN A 40 -2.69 -4.40 15.52
CA ASN A 40 -2.54 -3.79 16.84
C ASN A 40 -3.18 -2.40 16.90
N LYS A 41 -4.38 -2.31 17.48
CA LYS A 41 -5.14 -1.07 17.64
C LYS A 41 -4.59 -0.11 18.71
N ARG A 42 -3.56 -0.49 19.48
CA ARG A 42 -2.90 0.40 20.45
C ARG A 42 -2.11 1.54 19.77
N PHE A 43 -1.74 1.36 18.50
CA PHE A 43 -1.01 2.35 17.71
C PHE A 43 -1.89 2.85 16.57
N SER A 44 -1.81 4.14 16.26
CA SER A 44 -2.54 4.76 15.16
C SER A 44 -1.63 5.70 14.40
N ALA A 45 -1.51 5.48 13.09
CA ALA A 45 -0.88 6.45 12.19
C ALA A 45 -1.95 7.37 11.59
N SER A 46 -1.46 8.49 11.07
CA SER A 46 -2.24 9.46 10.30
C SER A 46 -1.35 9.95 9.13
N PRO A 47 -1.04 9.07 8.16
CA PRO A 47 -0.21 9.46 7.02
C PRO A 47 -0.94 10.51 6.17
N ASP A 48 -0.20 11.30 5.40
CA ASP A 48 -0.79 12.28 4.49
C ASP A 48 -1.50 11.57 3.32
N TYR A 49 -1.01 10.38 2.95
CA TYR A 49 -1.60 9.49 1.95
C TYR A 49 -1.05 8.06 2.09
N VAL A 50 -1.73 7.10 1.47
CA VAL A 50 -1.26 5.72 1.29
C VAL A 50 -1.11 5.44 -0.20
N ARG A 51 -0.05 4.71 -0.60
CA ARG A 51 0.15 4.20 -1.97
C ARG A 51 -0.23 2.71 -2.04
N LEU A 52 -1.18 2.37 -2.92
CA LEU A 52 -1.47 0.97 -3.24
C LEU A 52 -0.69 0.53 -4.47
N VAL A 53 0.41 -0.18 -4.24
CA VAL A 53 1.34 -0.64 -5.29
C VAL A 53 1.12 -2.12 -5.61
N SER A 54 1.27 -2.48 -6.88
CA SER A 54 1.18 -3.86 -7.40
C SER A 54 2.38 -4.27 -8.24
N SER A 55 3.34 -3.38 -8.48
CA SER A 55 4.59 -3.64 -9.21
C SER A 55 5.80 -3.03 -8.50
N THR A 56 6.99 -3.52 -8.85
CA THR A 56 8.27 -2.97 -8.36
C THR A 56 8.52 -1.54 -8.86
N ALA A 57 8.11 -1.23 -10.10
CA ALA A 57 8.23 0.11 -10.65
C ALA A 57 7.38 1.14 -9.89
N GLN A 58 6.16 0.76 -9.49
CA GLN A 58 5.32 1.59 -8.63
C GLN A 58 5.93 1.79 -7.24
N VAL A 59 6.54 0.75 -6.65
CA VAL A 59 7.26 0.87 -5.37
C VAL A 59 8.41 1.86 -5.51
N ALA A 60 9.25 1.69 -6.54
CA ALA A 60 10.40 2.56 -6.77
C ALA A 60 9.97 4.02 -6.96
N ALA A 61 8.92 4.27 -7.75
CA ALA A 61 8.37 5.60 -7.96
C ALA A 61 7.83 6.23 -6.66
N ALA A 62 7.07 5.47 -5.87
CA ALA A 62 6.52 5.95 -4.59
C ALA A 62 7.61 6.29 -3.57
N VAL A 63 8.65 5.46 -3.48
CA VAL A 63 9.80 5.72 -2.59
C VAL A 63 10.57 6.95 -3.08
N GLN A 64 10.83 7.04 -4.38
CA GLN A 64 11.56 8.16 -4.96
C GLN A 64 10.84 9.50 -4.70
N GLU A 65 9.51 9.53 -4.84
CA GLU A 65 8.70 10.70 -4.52
C GLU A 65 8.81 11.06 -3.03
N ALA A 66 8.56 10.11 -2.13
CA ALA A 66 8.62 10.36 -0.69
C ALA A 66 10.00 10.86 -0.24
N VAL A 67 11.09 10.33 -0.80
CA VAL A 67 12.45 10.79 -0.54
C VAL A 67 12.66 12.20 -1.08
N SER A 68 12.23 12.47 -2.31
CA SER A 68 12.36 13.80 -2.93
C SER A 68 11.60 14.89 -2.16
N GLU A 69 10.49 14.51 -1.53
CA GLU A 69 9.67 15.38 -0.69
C GLU A 69 10.11 15.41 0.79
N GLY A 70 11.14 14.64 1.17
CA GLY A 70 11.62 14.57 2.56
C GLY A 70 10.63 13.95 3.55
N ARG A 71 9.73 13.07 3.08
CA ARG A 71 8.71 12.43 3.91
C ARG A 71 9.21 11.13 4.55
N ARG A 72 8.81 10.92 5.81
CA ARG A 72 8.96 9.63 6.48
C ARG A 72 7.93 8.64 5.94
N LEU A 73 8.39 7.63 5.22
CA LEU A 73 7.57 6.54 4.68
C LEU A 73 7.72 5.25 5.50
N VAL A 74 6.69 4.41 5.47
CA VAL A 74 6.73 3.02 5.98
C VAL A 74 6.09 2.06 4.98
N VAL A 75 6.35 0.77 5.14
CA VAL A 75 5.75 -0.29 4.32
C VAL A 75 4.90 -1.18 5.21
N THR A 76 3.68 -1.51 4.75
CA THR A 76 2.81 -2.49 5.39
C THR A 76 2.26 -3.47 4.37
N SER A 77 2.17 -4.75 4.77
CA SER A 77 1.54 -5.80 3.96
C SER A 77 0.26 -6.30 4.63
N GLY A 78 0.39 -7.23 5.58
CA GLY A 78 -0.74 -7.80 6.35
C GLY A 78 -1.17 -6.97 7.56
N GLY A 79 -0.35 -6.02 8.02
CA GLY A 79 -0.66 -5.18 9.18
C GLY A 79 -0.46 -5.85 10.55
N HIS A 80 0.25 -6.97 10.64
CA HIS A 80 0.47 -7.74 11.88
C HIS A 80 1.63 -7.26 12.77
N CYS A 81 2.23 -6.10 12.47
CA CYS A 81 3.29 -5.55 13.32
C CYS A 81 2.75 -5.34 14.74
N LEU A 82 3.44 -5.91 15.74
CA LEU A 82 3.05 -5.82 17.14
C LEU A 82 3.53 -4.50 17.77
N GLU A 83 4.52 -3.86 17.14
CA GLU A 83 5.10 -2.58 17.50
C GLU A 83 4.53 -1.43 16.66
N GLY A 84 4.76 -0.20 17.11
CA GLY A 84 4.29 1.02 16.44
C GLY A 84 5.12 1.46 15.23
N PHE A 85 5.92 0.59 14.60
CA PHE A 85 6.85 0.99 13.53
C PHE A 85 6.12 1.51 12.29
N VAL A 86 5.10 0.78 11.83
CA VAL A 86 4.27 1.14 10.67
C VAL A 86 3.12 2.08 11.03
N SER A 87 2.75 2.14 12.32
CA SER A 87 1.62 2.94 12.83
C SER A 87 2.07 4.10 13.71
N SER A 88 3.28 4.64 13.47
CA SER A 88 3.82 5.78 14.23
C SER A 88 3.14 7.09 13.80
N PRO A 89 2.84 8.03 14.72
CA PRO A 89 2.32 9.36 14.37
C PRO A 89 3.24 10.21 13.49
N THR A 90 4.52 9.82 13.38
CA THR A 90 5.51 10.52 12.54
C THR A 90 5.50 10.06 11.08
N VAL A 91 4.77 9.00 10.76
CA VAL A 91 4.61 8.51 9.38
C VAL A 91 3.83 9.55 8.56
N ARG A 92 4.24 9.73 7.31
CA ARG A 92 3.60 10.63 6.33
C ARG A 92 3.16 9.90 5.07
N VAL A 93 3.73 8.72 4.77
CA VAL A 93 3.42 7.88 3.61
C VAL A 93 3.32 6.42 4.01
#